data_AF-S0JQB0-F1
#
_entry.id   AF-S0JQB0-F1
#
_cell.length_a   1.000
_cell.length_b   1.000
_cell.length_c   1.000
_cell.angle_alpha   90.00
_cell.angle_beta   90.00
_cell.angle_gamma   90.00
#
_symmetry.space_group_name_H-M   'P 1'
#
loop_
_entity.id
_entity.type
_entity.pdbx_description
1 polymer ?
#
loop_
_entity_poly.entity_id
_entity_poly.type
_entity_poly.pdbx_seq_one_letter_code
_entity_poly.pdbx_strand_id
1 'polypeptide(L)' 'MKKKDDVNYTALGVSLGPAFGVVFGLLFDNLALGIALGVALGVAIGAGLDNQKKNEK' A
#
# COMPACT_ATOMS: atom_id res chain seq x y z
N MET A 1 -23.75 -12.12 12.10
CA MET A 1 -22.32 -12.27 12.43
C MET A 1 -21.55 -11.12 11.78
N LYS A 2 -21.24 -10.03 12.51
CA LYS A 2 -20.32 -9.01 12.00
C LYS A 2 -18.90 -9.53 12.21
N LYS A 3 -18.28 -10.02 11.15
CA LYS A 3 -16.86 -10.37 11.14
C LYS A 3 -16.13 -9.09 11.53
N LYS A 4 -15.42 -9.11 12.67
CA LYS A 4 -14.41 -8.08 12.95
C LYS A 4 -13.36 -8.32 11.87
N ASP A 5 -13.46 -7.59 10.78
CA ASP A 5 -12.43 -7.62 9.75
C ASP A 5 -11.19 -7.04 10.41
N ASP A 6 -10.27 -7.90 10.82
CA ASP A 6 -8.92 -7.49 11.16
C ASP A 6 -8.37 -6.85 9.88
N VAL A 7 -8.48 -5.52 9.84
CA VAL A 7 -7.97 -4.74 8.72
C VAL A 7 -6.48 -5.02 8.65
N ASN A 8 -6.08 -5.70 7.58
CA ASN A 8 -4.69 -6.03 7.27
C ASN A 8 -4.15 -4.85 6.49
N TYR A 9 -3.37 -4.00 7.17
CA TYR A 9 -2.87 -2.75 6.59
C TYR A 9 -1.89 -3.04 5.46
N THR A 10 -1.18 -4.18 5.54
CA THR A 10 -0.35 -4.71 4.45
C THR A 10 -1.17 -4.97 3.19
N ALA A 11 -2.33 -5.61 3.29
CA ALA A 11 -3.19 -5.89 2.14
C ALA A 11 -3.78 -4.60 1.52
N LEU A 12 -4.11 -3.62 2.37
CA LEU A 12 -4.53 -2.29 1.91
C LEU A 12 -3.40 -1.55 1.20
N GLY A 13 -2.18 -1.57 1.76
CA GLY A 13 -1.02 -0.93 1.14
C GLY A 13 -0.64 -1.53 -0.21
N VAL A 14 -0.69 -2.87 -0.34
CA VAL A 14 -0.41 -3.58 -1.60
C VAL A 14 -1.48 -3.32 -2.66
N SER A 15 -2.74 -3.17 -2.28
CA SER A 15 -3.83 -2.89 -3.25
C SER A 15 -3.89 -1.43 -3.69
N LEU A 16 -3.58 -0.49 -2.79
CA LEU A 16 -3.58 0.94 -3.09
C LEU A 16 -2.28 1.41 -3.78
N GLY A 17 -1.14 0.79 -3.47
CA GLY A 17 0.17 1.14 -4.01
C GLY A 17 0.22 1.22 -5.55
N PRO A 18 -0.22 0.18 -6.29
CA PRO A 18 -0.26 0.21 -7.75
C PRO A 18 -1.19 1.28 -8.31
N ALA A 19 -2.35 1.53 -7.67
CA ALA A 19 -3.30 2.54 -8.12
C ALA A 19 -2.68 3.94 -8.05
N PHE A 20 -2.02 4.29 -6.95
CA PHE A 20 -1.25 5.53 -6.85
C PHE A 20 -0.02 5.53 -7.75
N GLY A 21 0.64 4.39 -7.91
CA GLY A 21 1.80 4.24 -8.78
C GLY A 21 1.49 4.51 -10.25
N VAL A 22 0.32 4.12 -10.74
CA VAL A 22 -0.13 4.47 -12.09
C VAL A 22 -0.34 5.98 -12.23
N VAL A 23 -0.96 6.64 -11.24
CA VAL A 23 -1.15 8.10 -11.25
C VAL A 23 0.19 8.83 -11.28
N PHE A 24 1.15 8.44 -10.43
CA PHE A 24 2.51 9.01 -10.47
C PHE A 24 3.24 8.67 -11.77
N GLY A 25 3.04 7.47 -12.31
CA GLY A 25 3.65 7.04 -13.56
C GLY A 25 3.18 7.85 -14.75
N LEU A 26 1.89 8.22 -14.78
CA LEU A 26 1.34 9.13 -15.78
C LEU A 26 1.85 10.57 -15.59
N LEU A 27 2.04 11.01 -14.34
CA LEU A 27 2.56 12.35 -14.05
C LEU A 27 4.02 12.54 -14.50
N PHE A 28 4.83 11.48 -14.40
CA PHE A 28 6.24 11.49 -14.80
C PHE A 28 6.47 10.99 -16.23
N ASP A 29 5.40 10.72 -17.01
CA ASP A 29 5.47 10.03 -18.31
C ASP A 29 6.31 8.74 -18.27
N ASN A 30 6.40 8.13 -17.09
CA ASN A 30 7.22 6.96 -16.83
C ASN A 30 6.49 5.99 -15.91
N LEU A 31 5.65 5.17 -16.54
CA LEU A 31 4.80 4.20 -15.85
C LEU A 31 5.60 3.19 -15.03
N ALA A 32 6.78 2.78 -15.52
CA ALA A 32 7.66 1.87 -14.81
C ALA A 32 8.14 2.48 -13.49
N LEU A 33 8.56 3.74 -13.52
CA LEU A 33 9.02 4.46 -12.32
C LEU A 33 7.86 4.70 -11.35
N GLY A 34 6.69 5.08 -11.85
CA GLY A 34 5.48 5.26 -11.06
C GLY A 34 5.01 3.99 -10.36
N ILE A 35 4.91 2.87 -11.07
CA ILE A 35 4.50 1.57 -10.49
C ILE A 35 5.56 1.09 -9.48
N ALA A 36 6.84 1.20 -9.80
CA ALA A 36 7.91 0.83 -8.87
C ALA A 36 7.82 1.63 -7.56
N LEU A 37 7.64 2.95 -7.65
CA LEU A 37 7.45 3.82 -6.48
C LEU A 37 6.14 3.49 -5.74
N GLY A 38 5.03 3.36 -6.46
CA GLY A 38 3.72 3.11 -5.86
C GLY A 38 3.67 1.77 -5.11
N VAL A 39 4.24 0.71 -5.69
CA VAL A 39 4.34 -0.59 -5.01
C VAL A 39 5.31 -0.52 -3.84
N ALA A 40 6.49 0.09 -3.99
CA ALA A 40 7.46 0.21 -2.90
C ALA A 40 6.88 0.99 -1.71
N LEU A 41 6.24 2.13 -1.96
CA LEU A 41 5.60 2.95 -0.94
C LEU A 41 4.37 2.25 -0.34
N GLY A 42 3.52 1.64 -1.17
CA GLY A 42 2.34 0.92 -0.71
C GLY A 42 2.69 -0.25 0.21
N VAL A 43 3.71 -1.04 -0.14
CA VAL A 43 4.22 -2.13 0.70
C VAL A 43 4.87 -1.58 1.97
N ALA A 44 5.72 -0.55 1.87
CA ALA A 44 6.41 0.02 3.03
C ALA A 44 5.43 0.60 4.06
N ILE A 45 4.44 1.36 3.60
CA ILE A 45 3.41 1.96 4.46
C ILE A 45 2.49 0.86 5.01
N GLY A 46 2.04 -0.06 4.17
CA GLY A 46 1.16 -1.16 4.58
C GLY A 46 1.81 -2.05 5.63
N ALA A 47 3.04 -2.49 5.39
CA ALA A 47 3.82 -3.31 6.32
C ALA A 47 4.20 -2.53 7.59
N GLY A 48 4.55 -1.25 7.48
CA GLY A 48 4.87 -0.40 8.63
C GLY A 48 3.67 -0.22 9.58
N LEU A 49 2.50 0.09 9.03
CA LEU A 49 1.25 0.22 9.79
C LEU A 49 0.80 -1.11 10.39
N ASP A 50 0.95 -2.21 9.65
CA ASP A 50 0.60 -3.55 10.13
C ASP A 50 1.51 -3.97 11.29
N ASN A 51 2.81 -3.67 11.20
CA ASN A 51 3.74 -3.87 12.30
C ASN A 51 3.41 -2.99 13.51
N GLN A 52 3.02 -1.72 13.30
CA GLN A 52 2.64 -0.85 14.41
C GLN A 52 1.42 -1.39 15.14
N LYS A 53 0.37 -1.80 14.39
CA LYS A 53 -0.84 -2.39 14.95
C LYS A 53 -0.58 -3.74 15.64
N LYS A 54 0.40 -4.51 15.16
CA LYS A 54 0.82 -5.77 15.79
C LYS A 54 1.58 -5.54 17.10
N ASN A 55 2.19 -4.38 17.30
CA ASN A 55 2.85 -3.98 18.56
C ASN A 55 1.90 -3.28 19.55
N GLU A 56 0.72 -2.83 19.10
CA GLU A 56 -0.34 -2.24 19.95
C GLU A 56 -1.37 -3.26 20.46
N LYS A 57 -1.24 -4.55 20.11
CA LYS A 57 -2.03 -5.68 20.68
C LYS A 57 -1.19 -6.48 21.67
#